data_AF-U3PX01-F1
#
_entry.id   AF-U3PX01-F1
#
_cell.length_a   1.000
_cell.length_b   1.000
_cell.length_c   1.000
_cell.angle_alpha   90.00
_cell.angle_beta   90.00
_cell.angle_gamma   90.00
#
_symmetry.space_group_name_H-M   'P 1'
#
loop_
_entity.id
_entity.type
_entity.pdbx_description
1 polymer ?
#
loop_
_entity_poly.entity_id
_entity_poly.type
_entity_poly.pdbx_seq_one_letter_code
_entity_poly.pdbx_strand_id
1 'polypeptide(L)'
;RCGREVFQEVAGRQFLPLETCLSKQCRSQKSKGKLHRQTRGSKMMKFQEVKMQEMSEQVSMGDIPRWISVHCYESVVRLAKPGDIVEVTGVFLPNPFTGWRAYKAGLLADTFLEASEIRHDKKQYSIVQQDDANNDEIRQQISRLVKSPDVVGQVASAIAPEIYGLDDIKRALLLQLVGAPMITTADGMKIRGDIHLCLMGDPGVAKSQLLRFVSKIAPRGVYTTGRGSSGVGLTASI
;
A
#
# COMPACT_ATOMS: atom_id res chain seq x y z
N ARG A 1 31.22 -42.11 7.97
CA ARG A 1 29.93 -41.40 7.76
C ARG A 1 29.70 -41.33 6.25
N CYS A 2 28.46 -41.50 5.76
CA CYS A 2 28.15 -41.71 4.34
C CYS A 2 28.30 -40.49 3.41
N GLY A 3 28.53 -39.28 3.93
CA GLY A 3 28.82 -38.08 3.14
C GLY A 3 27.72 -37.63 2.17
N ARG A 4 26.56 -38.29 2.19
CA ARG A 4 25.48 -38.06 1.23
C ARG A 4 24.50 -37.03 1.74
N GLU A 5 24.19 -36.06 0.89
CA GLU A 5 23.18 -35.05 1.16
C GLU A 5 21.77 -35.62 0.93
N VAL A 6 20.84 -35.26 1.82
CA VAL A 6 19.44 -35.64 1.74
C VAL A 6 18.62 -34.37 1.72
N PHE A 7 17.79 -34.20 0.70
CA PHE A 7 16.88 -33.07 0.56
C PHE A 7 15.47 -33.49 0.97
N GLN A 8 14.83 -32.67 1.79
CA GLN A 8 13.43 -32.82 2.19
C GLN A 8 12.69 -31.57 1.74
N GLU A 9 11.63 -31.75 0.97
CA GLU A 9 10.73 -30.66 0.59
C GLU A 9 9.85 -30.27 1.78
N VAL A 10 9.71 -28.97 2.02
CA VAL A 10 8.90 -28.42 3.10
C VAL A 10 7.57 -27.97 2.53
N ALA A 11 6.55 -28.83 2.63
CA ALA A 11 5.22 -28.58 2.09
C ALA A 11 4.34 -27.66 2.97
N GLY A 12 4.73 -27.40 4.22
CA GLY A 12 3.92 -26.63 5.15
C GLY A 12 4.74 -25.92 6.22
N ARG A 13 4.07 -25.04 6.99
CA ARG A 13 4.68 -24.26 8.08
C ARG A 13 5.27 -25.15 9.18
N GLN A 14 4.69 -26.31 9.38
CA GLN A 14 5.20 -27.34 10.27
C GLN A 14 5.68 -28.52 9.43
N PHE A 15 6.90 -28.95 9.70
CA PHE A 15 7.49 -30.12 9.06
C PHE A 15 8.32 -30.89 10.10
N LEU A 16 8.36 -32.20 9.94
CA LEU A 16 9.18 -33.09 10.76
C LEU A 16 10.53 -33.28 10.05
N PRO A 17 11.66 -32.84 10.64
CA PRO A 17 12.96 -32.99 10.00
C PRO A 17 13.35 -34.47 9.92
N LEU A 18 13.97 -34.86 8.80
CA LEU A 18 14.59 -36.18 8.69
C LEU A 18 15.81 -36.27 9.61
N GLU A 19 15.72 -37.12 10.65
CA GLU A 19 16.83 -37.34 11.60
C GLU A 19 17.80 -38.45 11.16
N THR A 20 17.32 -39.39 10.35
CA THR A 20 18.08 -40.59 9.94
C THR A 20 18.35 -40.61 8.43
N CYS A 21 19.57 -41.01 8.07
CA CYS A 21 19.99 -41.07 6.67
C CYS A 21 19.33 -42.24 5.93
N LEU A 22 18.61 -41.94 4.85
CA LEU A 22 17.92 -42.92 3.99
C LEU A 22 18.82 -43.51 2.88
N SER A 23 20.13 -43.26 2.91
CA SER A 23 21.04 -43.71 1.86
C SER A 23 21.17 -45.23 1.80
N LYS A 24 21.31 -45.79 0.59
CA LYS A 24 21.53 -47.24 0.38
C LYS A 24 22.75 -47.77 1.14
N GLN A 25 23.82 -46.95 1.28
CA GLN A 25 25.04 -47.29 2.03
C GLN A 25 24.80 -47.42 3.54
N CYS A 26 24.11 -46.47 4.17
CA CYS A 26 23.76 -46.59 5.59
C CYS A 26 22.77 -47.73 5.84
N ARG A 27 21.86 -47.98 4.90
CA ARG A 27 20.87 -49.05 4.98
C ARG A 27 21.50 -50.44 4.83
N SER A 28 22.44 -50.62 3.90
CA SER A 28 23.15 -51.91 3.69
C SER A 28 24.06 -52.26 4.87
N GLN A 29 24.67 -51.25 5.48
CA GLN A 29 25.64 -51.43 6.57
C GLN A 29 24.97 -51.50 7.96
N LYS A 30 23.63 -51.49 8.04
CA LYS A 30 22.82 -51.43 9.27
C LYS A 30 23.21 -50.30 10.24
N SER A 31 23.97 -49.31 9.80
CA SER A 31 24.40 -48.16 10.60
C SER A 31 23.43 -47.00 10.40
N LYS A 32 22.75 -46.56 11.47
CA LYS A 32 21.88 -45.37 11.43
C LYS A 32 22.73 -44.10 11.44
N GLY A 33 23.03 -43.56 10.27
CA GLY A 33 23.69 -42.26 10.15
C GLY A 33 22.76 -41.13 10.62
N LYS A 34 23.21 -40.33 11.59
CA LYS A 34 22.50 -39.12 12.04
C LYS A 34 22.65 -38.00 11.01
N LEU A 35 21.54 -37.40 10.61
CA LEU A 35 21.53 -36.24 9.73
C LEU A 35 21.71 -34.95 10.54
N HIS A 36 22.40 -33.98 9.94
CA HIS A 36 22.58 -32.65 10.49
C HIS A 36 22.09 -31.64 9.46
N ARG A 37 21.26 -30.68 9.89
CA ARG A 37 20.73 -29.63 9.01
C ARG A 37 21.85 -28.69 8.58
N GLN A 38 21.99 -28.47 7.28
CA GLN A 38 22.92 -27.47 6.73
C GLN A 38 22.15 -26.34 6.05
N THR A 39 22.33 -25.12 6.54
CA THR A 39 21.65 -23.92 6.03
C THR A 39 22.18 -23.51 4.65
N ARG A 40 23.50 -23.66 4.41
CA ARG A 40 24.14 -23.27 3.14
C ARG A 40 23.77 -24.19 1.97
N GLY A 41 23.48 -25.46 2.25
CA GLY A 41 23.01 -26.43 1.24
C GLY A 41 21.50 -26.42 1.04
N SER A 42 20.76 -25.60 1.79
CA SER A 42 19.30 -25.49 1.68
C SER A 42 18.89 -24.29 0.84
N LYS A 43 17.88 -24.45 -0.02
CA LYS A 43 17.25 -23.34 -0.73
C LYS A 43 16.20 -22.68 0.17
N MET A 44 16.36 -21.39 0.46
CA MET A 44 15.40 -20.59 1.22
C MET A 44 14.69 -19.61 0.30
N MET A 45 13.41 -19.38 0.57
CA MET A 45 12.60 -18.39 -0.15
C MET A 45 12.32 -17.20 0.76
N LYS A 46 12.22 -16.01 0.16
CA LYS A 46 11.80 -14.81 0.89
C LYS A 46 10.32 -14.93 1.21
N PHE A 47 9.96 -14.62 2.46
CA PHE A 47 8.59 -14.63 2.95
C PHE A 47 8.32 -13.33 3.72
N GLN A 48 7.16 -12.74 3.50
CA GLN A 48 6.67 -11.59 4.26
C GLN A 48 5.17 -11.74 4.50
N GLU A 49 4.73 -11.48 5.74
CA GLU A 49 3.32 -11.37 6.07
C GLU A 49 2.95 -9.88 6.15
N VAL A 50 1.88 -9.49 5.45
CA VAL A 50 1.34 -8.13 5.43
C VAL A 50 -0.11 -8.20 5.90
N LYS A 51 -0.52 -7.30 6.79
CA LYS A 51 -1.93 -7.16 7.16
C LYS A 51 -2.55 -6.04 6.34
N MET A 52 -3.56 -6.39 5.55
CA MET A 52 -4.30 -5.45 4.72
C MET A 52 -5.65 -5.15 5.37
N GLN A 53 -6.03 -3.89 5.43
CA GLN A 53 -7.31 -3.42 5.97
C GLN A 53 -8.16 -2.85 4.84
N GLU A 54 -9.48 -3.06 4.90
CA GLU A 54 -10.42 -2.48 3.95
C GLU A 54 -10.41 -0.94 4.00
N MET A 55 -10.67 -0.31 2.86
CA MET A 55 -10.77 1.14 2.78
C MET A 55 -12.04 1.61 3.50
N SER A 56 -11.95 2.69 4.28
CA SER A 56 -13.09 3.20 5.08
C SER A 56 -14.32 3.55 4.24
N GLU A 57 -14.14 3.84 2.95
CA GLU A 57 -15.22 4.15 2.01
C GLU A 57 -16.05 2.92 1.60
N GLN A 58 -15.46 1.72 1.71
CA GLN A 58 -16.10 0.46 1.34
C GLN A 58 -16.86 -0.19 2.50
N VAL A 59 -16.68 0.31 3.73
CA VAL A 59 -17.28 -0.25 4.93
C VAL A 59 -18.68 0.31 5.14
N SER A 60 -19.65 -0.57 5.42
CA SER A 60 -21.02 -0.22 5.77
C SER A 60 -21.08 0.66 7.02
N MET A 61 -22.07 1.55 7.08
CA MET A 61 -22.29 2.37 8.26
C MET A 61 -22.55 1.49 9.49
N GLY A 62 -21.67 1.60 10.49
CA GLY A 62 -21.78 0.88 11.77
C GLY A 62 -20.83 -0.31 11.92
N ASP A 63 -20.20 -0.77 10.83
CA ASP A 63 -19.23 -1.85 10.88
C ASP A 63 -17.80 -1.34 11.10
N ILE A 64 -16.98 -2.15 11.76
CA ILE A 64 -15.55 -1.88 11.96
C ILE A 64 -14.79 -2.50 10.78
N PRO A 65 -13.88 -1.75 10.12
CA PRO A 65 -13.14 -2.29 8.98
C PRO A 65 -12.34 -3.53 9.39
N ARG A 66 -12.48 -4.60 8.60
CA ARG A 66 -11.79 -5.87 8.86
C ARG A 66 -10.44 -5.89 8.17
N TRP A 67 -9.58 -6.78 8.64
CA TRP A 67 -8.26 -7.01 8.06
C TRP A 67 -8.10 -8.47 7.66
N ILE A 68 -7.25 -8.69 6.67
CA ILE A 68 -6.85 -10.00 6.18
C ILE A 68 -5.33 -10.10 6.16
N SER A 69 -4.79 -11.28 6.52
CA SER A 69 -3.37 -11.57 6.37
C SER A 69 -3.06 -11.92 4.91
N VAL A 70 -2.07 -11.26 4.34
CA VAL A 70 -1.55 -11.48 2.99
C VAL A 70 -0.15 -12.06 3.10
N HIS A 71 0.08 -13.21 2.46
CA HIS A 71 1.40 -13.83 2.36
C HIS A 71 2.05 -13.47 1.03
N CYS A 72 3.24 -12.87 1.10
CA CYS A 72 4.04 -12.51 -0.06
C CYS A 72 5.27 -13.41 -0.14
N TYR A 73 5.53 -13.96 -1.33
CA TYR A 73 6.69 -14.82 -1.60
C TYR A 73 7.62 -14.21 -2.65
N GLU A 74 8.90 -14.55 -2.54
CA GLU A 74 9.97 -14.24 -3.51
C GLU A 74 10.01 -12.78 -4.00
N SER A 75 9.50 -12.51 -5.21
CA SER A 75 9.53 -11.21 -5.89
C SER A 75 8.51 -10.21 -5.35
N VAL A 76 7.42 -10.69 -4.75
CA VAL A 76 6.32 -9.86 -4.23
C VAL A 76 6.67 -9.25 -2.86
N VAL A 77 7.75 -9.72 -2.24
CA VAL A 77 8.25 -9.24 -0.95
C VAL A 77 8.81 -7.82 -1.07
N ARG A 78 8.50 -6.97 -0.09
CA ARG A 78 8.92 -5.55 0.01
C ARG A 78 8.36 -4.61 -1.06
N LEU A 79 7.31 -5.01 -1.78
CA LEU A 79 6.61 -4.10 -2.70
C LEU A 79 5.74 -3.07 -1.93
N ALA A 80 5.00 -3.51 -0.91
CA ALA A 80 4.15 -2.64 -0.11
C ALA A 80 4.84 -2.12 1.17
N LYS A 81 4.56 -0.87 1.54
CA LYS A 81 4.94 -0.28 2.84
C LYS A 81 3.70 0.00 3.69
N PRO A 82 3.84 0.05 5.02
CA PRO A 82 2.74 0.44 5.89
C PRO A 82 2.21 1.83 5.52
N GLY A 83 0.89 1.94 5.33
CA GLY A 83 0.22 3.19 4.94
C GLY A 83 0.06 3.41 3.43
N ASP A 84 0.59 2.51 2.60
CA ASP A 84 0.32 2.53 1.17
C ASP A 84 -1.10 1.99 0.88
N ILE A 85 -1.77 2.58 -0.11
CA ILE A 85 -3.02 2.07 -0.65
C ILE A 85 -2.65 1.16 -1.82
N VAL A 86 -2.90 -0.13 -1.65
CA VAL A 86 -2.51 -1.19 -2.58
C VAL A 86 -3.70 -2.07 -2.94
N GLU A 87 -3.71 -2.51 -4.18
CA GLU A 87 -4.57 -3.56 -4.69
C GLU A 87 -3.74 -4.84 -4.75
N VAL A 88 -4.19 -5.88 -4.05
CA VAL A 88 -3.52 -7.17 -4.00
C VAL A 88 -4.37 -8.20 -4.73
N THR A 89 -3.80 -8.84 -5.74
CA THR A 89 -4.43 -9.98 -6.42
C THR A 89 -3.74 -11.27 -6.01
N GLY A 90 -4.52 -12.32 -5.82
CA GLY A 90 -4.00 -13.54 -5.21
C GLY A 90 -5.04 -14.63 -5.05
N VAL A 91 -4.62 -15.73 -4.43
CA VAL A 91 -5.46 -16.89 -4.13
C VAL A 91 -5.85 -16.86 -2.66
N PHE A 92 -7.15 -16.98 -2.38
CA PHE A 92 -7.66 -17.05 -1.01
C PHE A 92 -7.60 -18.50 -0.50
N LEU A 93 -6.84 -18.71 0.58
CA LEU A 93 -6.56 -20.05 1.11
C LEU A 93 -6.89 -20.14 2.60
N PRO A 94 -7.46 -21.27 3.06
CA PRO A 94 -7.59 -21.55 4.47
C PRO A 94 -6.24 -21.97 5.07
N ASN A 95 -5.93 -21.45 6.26
CA ASN A 95 -4.86 -21.91 7.11
C ASN A 95 -5.45 -22.77 8.25
N PRO A 96 -5.41 -24.10 8.15
CA PRO A 96 -5.94 -24.97 9.18
C PRO A 96 -5.13 -24.80 10.48
N PHE A 97 -5.83 -24.77 11.61
CA PHE A 97 -5.16 -24.81 12.91
C PHE A 97 -4.49 -26.18 13.11
N THR A 98 -3.34 -26.16 13.76
CA THR A 98 -2.56 -27.36 14.11
C THR A 98 -2.47 -27.52 15.63
N GLY A 99 -2.35 -28.76 16.11
CA GLY A 99 -2.14 -29.06 17.54
C GLY A 99 -3.36 -28.80 18.41
N TRP A 100 -3.16 -28.33 19.65
CA TRP A 100 -4.25 -28.10 20.61
C TRP A 100 -5.32 -27.12 20.10
N ARG A 101 -4.94 -26.12 19.29
CA ARG A 101 -5.89 -25.19 18.68
C ARG A 101 -6.80 -25.88 17.68
N ALA A 102 -6.33 -26.89 16.95
CA ALA A 102 -7.15 -27.68 16.03
C ALA A 102 -8.25 -28.45 16.78
N TYR A 103 -7.90 -29.05 17.93
CA TYR A 103 -8.85 -29.79 18.77
C TYR A 103 -9.99 -28.91 19.28
N LYS A 104 -9.72 -27.62 19.55
CA LYS A 104 -10.73 -26.65 20.01
C LYS A 104 -11.49 -25.97 18.86
N ALA A 105 -10.84 -25.73 17.73
CA ALA A 105 -11.40 -24.95 16.63
C ALA A 105 -12.40 -25.73 15.75
N GLY A 106 -12.41 -27.06 15.81
CA GLY A 106 -13.32 -27.87 15.00
C GLY A 106 -13.05 -27.67 13.50
N LEU A 107 -14.06 -27.21 12.75
CA LEU A 107 -13.98 -26.94 11.30
C LEU A 107 -13.59 -25.49 10.96
N LEU A 108 -13.39 -24.62 11.96
CA LEU A 108 -12.97 -23.25 11.73
C LEU A 108 -11.51 -23.22 11.29
N ALA A 109 -11.22 -22.52 10.20
CA ALA A 109 -9.87 -22.23 9.74
C ALA A 109 -9.70 -20.72 9.64
N ASP A 110 -8.51 -20.24 10.02
CA ASP A 110 -8.11 -18.88 9.65
C ASP A 110 -7.95 -18.83 8.13
N THR A 111 -8.04 -17.64 7.55
CA THR A 111 -7.87 -17.47 6.11
C THR A 111 -6.78 -16.46 5.84
N PHE A 112 -6.07 -16.66 4.74
CA PHE A 112 -5.08 -15.73 4.26
C PHE A 112 -5.16 -15.63 2.73
N LEU A 113 -4.67 -14.52 2.22
CA LEU A 113 -4.50 -14.32 0.79
C LEU A 113 -3.04 -14.59 0.41
N GLU A 114 -2.80 -15.50 -0.51
CA GLU A 114 -1.48 -15.65 -1.13
C GLU A 114 -1.36 -14.68 -2.30
N ALA A 115 -0.46 -13.69 -2.19
CA ALA A 115 -0.34 -12.62 -3.18
C ALA A 115 0.42 -13.09 -4.43
N SER A 116 -0.21 -12.93 -5.59
CA SER A 116 0.40 -13.11 -6.91
C SER A 116 0.97 -11.79 -7.45
N GLU A 117 0.22 -10.69 -7.32
CA GLU A 117 0.62 -9.36 -7.78
C GLU A 117 0.13 -8.29 -6.80
N ILE A 118 0.99 -7.31 -6.50
CA ILE A 118 0.65 -6.13 -5.70
C ILE A 118 0.76 -4.90 -6.60
N ARG A 119 -0.36 -4.20 -6.80
CA ARG A 119 -0.42 -2.93 -7.52
C ARG A 119 -0.63 -1.80 -6.52
N HIS A 120 0.04 -0.67 -6.75
CA HIS A 120 -0.20 0.53 -5.96
C HIS A 120 -1.29 1.35 -6.63
N ASP A 121 -2.42 1.55 -5.95
CA ASP A 121 -3.55 2.33 -6.45
C ASP A 121 -3.15 3.80 -6.61
N LYS A 122 -2.44 4.33 -5.60
CA LYS A 122 -1.76 5.62 -5.69
C LYS A 122 -0.36 5.40 -6.23
N LYS A 123 -0.26 5.29 -7.56
CA LYS A 123 1.02 5.36 -8.28
C LYS A 123 1.84 6.52 -7.70
N GLN A 124 3.10 6.27 -7.36
CA GLN A 124 4.02 7.37 -7.06
C GLN A 124 3.96 8.36 -8.23
N TYR A 125 4.07 9.68 -7.96
CA TYR A 125 4.02 10.72 -9.00
C TYR A 125 4.89 10.39 -10.23
N SER A 126 6.00 9.68 -10.03
CA SER A 126 6.91 9.18 -11.06
C SER A 126 6.29 8.18 -12.05
N ILE A 127 5.38 7.31 -11.61
CA ILE A 127 4.76 6.27 -12.44
C ILE A 127 3.56 6.85 -13.21
N VAL A 128 2.78 7.75 -12.59
CA VAL A 128 1.71 8.51 -13.28
C VAL A 128 2.28 9.30 -14.45
N GLN A 129 3.43 9.96 -14.25
CA GLN A 129 4.11 10.69 -15.31
C GLN A 129 4.50 9.81 -16.51
N GLN A 130 4.82 8.53 -16.30
CA GLN A 130 5.21 7.63 -17.40
C GLN A 130 4.01 7.14 -18.19
N ASP A 131 2.90 6.82 -17.54
CA ASP A 131 1.69 6.34 -18.21
C ASP A 131 0.94 7.47 -18.92
N ASP A 132 0.85 8.65 -18.31
CA ASP A 132 0.24 9.84 -18.94
C ASP A 132 1.12 10.41 -20.07
N ALA A 133 2.44 10.23 -19.98
CA ALA A 133 3.34 10.54 -21.09
C ALA A 133 3.15 9.59 -22.27
N ASN A 134 2.72 8.35 -22.07
CA ASN A 134 2.50 7.43 -23.17
C ASN A 134 1.15 7.61 -23.86
N ASN A 135 0.26 8.46 -23.30
CA ASN A 135 -1.06 8.67 -23.84
C ASN A 135 -1.12 9.95 -24.69
N ASP A 136 -1.01 9.79 -26.01
CA ASP A 136 -0.95 10.90 -26.97
C ASP A 136 -2.20 11.80 -26.93
N GLU A 137 -3.36 11.26 -26.56
CA GLU A 137 -4.60 12.03 -26.42
C GLU A 137 -4.52 13.07 -25.30
N ILE A 138 -3.98 12.68 -24.13
CA ILE A 138 -3.81 13.56 -22.97
C ILE A 138 -2.83 14.68 -23.32
N ARG A 139 -1.73 14.35 -24.01
CA ARG A 139 -0.76 15.33 -24.50
C ARG A 139 -1.39 16.35 -25.44
N GLN A 140 -2.23 15.90 -26.36
CA GLN A 140 -2.94 16.80 -27.26
C GLN A 140 -3.87 17.74 -26.50
N GLN A 141 -4.61 17.25 -25.51
CA GLN A 141 -5.48 18.08 -24.67
C GLN A 141 -4.69 19.11 -23.87
N ILE A 142 -3.58 18.71 -23.23
CA ILE A 142 -2.68 19.63 -22.52
C ILE A 142 -2.14 20.69 -23.48
N SER A 143 -1.70 20.31 -24.68
CA SER A 143 -1.19 21.26 -25.67
C SER A 143 -2.24 22.29 -26.13
N ARG A 144 -3.52 21.91 -26.16
CA ARG A 144 -4.63 22.83 -26.45
C ARG A 144 -4.87 23.80 -25.30
N LEU A 145 -4.80 23.31 -24.05
CA LEU A 145 -4.94 24.15 -22.86
C LEU A 145 -3.80 25.18 -22.77
N VAL A 146 -2.56 24.80 -23.05
CA VAL A 146 -1.40 25.73 -23.01
C VAL A 146 -1.50 26.84 -24.04
N LYS A 147 -2.21 26.62 -25.16
CA LYS A 147 -2.45 27.65 -26.19
C LYS A 147 -3.47 28.70 -25.77
N SER A 148 -4.25 28.48 -24.71
CA SER A 148 -5.22 29.46 -24.25
C SER A 148 -4.52 30.62 -23.51
N PRO A 149 -5.05 31.86 -23.62
CA PRO A 149 -4.40 33.04 -23.02
C PRO A 149 -4.48 33.08 -21.49
N ASP A 150 -5.46 32.40 -20.88
CA ASP A 150 -5.62 32.32 -19.42
C ASP A 150 -5.84 30.87 -18.96
N VAL A 151 -4.75 30.11 -18.93
CA VAL A 151 -4.76 28.71 -18.46
C VAL A 151 -5.17 28.60 -16.99
N VAL A 152 -4.68 29.53 -16.17
CA VAL A 152 -4.92 29.49 -14.71
C VAL A 152 -6.38 29.78 -14.40
N GLY A 153 -6.98 30.79 -15.05
CA GLY A 153 -8.41 31.09 -14.89
C GLY A 153 -9.31 29.96 -15.37
N GLN A 154 -9.00 29.35 -16.52
CA GLN A 154 -9.77 28.22 -17.05
C GLN A 154 -9.74 27.02 -16.10
N VAL A 155 -8.56 26.59 -15.65
CA VAL A 155 -8.45 25.45 -14.73
C VAL A 155 -9.02 25.79 -13.35
N ALA A 156 -8.85 27.02 -12.85
CA ALA A 156 -9.45 27.45 -11.60
C ALA A 156 -10.98 27.44 -11.65
N SER A 157 -11.58 27.90 -12.75
CA SER A 157 -13.04 27.85 -12.93
C SER A 157 -13.60 26.43 -12.99
N ALA A 158 -12.79 25.48 -13.47
CA ALA A 158 -13.11 24.05 -13.48
C ALA A 158 -13.03 23.40 -12.10
N ILE A 159 -12.37 24.04 -11.12
CA ILE A 159 -12.39 23.57 -9.73
C ILE A 159 -13.74 23.94 -9.10
N ALA A 160 -14.48 22.92 -8.68
CA ALA A 160 -15.81 23.03 -8.08
C ALA A 160 -16.79 23.87 -8.93
N PRO A 161 -17.18 23.38 -10.12
CA PRO A 161 -18.07 24.12 -11.02
C PRO A 161 -19.47 24.34 -10.42
N GLU A 162 -19.85 23.54 -9.43
CA GLU A 162 -21.11 23.68 -8.67
C GLU A 162 -21.18 24.98 -7.84
N ILE A 163 -20.03 25.59 -7.53
CA ILE A 163 -19.94 26.80 -6.70
C ILE A 163 -19.69 27.99 -7.61
N TYR A 164 -20.62 28.94 -7.62
CA TYR A 164 -20.52 30.16 -8.40
C TYR A 164 -19.56 31.19 -7.75
N GLY A 165 -18.73 31.82 -8.58
CA GLY A 165 -17.78 32.87 -8.17
C GLY A 165 -16.60 32.34 -7.34
N LEU A 166 -16.08 33.21 -6.46
CA LEU A 166 -14.89 32.95 -5.64
C LEU A 166 -13.65 32.56 -6.45
N ASP A 167 -13.46 33.19 -7.61
CA ASP A 167 -12.39 32.85 -8.55
C ASP A 167 -11.01 32.95 -7.91
N ASP A 168 -10.79 33.95 -7.04
CA ASP A 168 -9.53 34.12 -6.31
C ASP A 168 -9.24 32.95 -5.35
N ILE A 169 -10.27 32.44 -4.67
CA ILE A 169 -10.13 31.30 -3.76
C ILE A 169 -9.86 30.02 -4.57
N LYS A 170 -10.56 29.83 -5.69
CA LYS A 170 -10.32 28.68 -6.58
C LYS A 170 -8.91 28.72 -7.18
N ARG A 171 -8.41 29.89 -7.57
CA ARG A 171 -7.02 30.08 -8.02
C ARG A 171 -6.02 29.79 -6.90
N ALA A 172 -6.27 30.22 -5.67
CA ALA A 172 -5.42 29.89 -4.54
C ALA A 172 -5.37 28.38 -4.27
N LEU A 173 -6.52 27.70 -4.29
CA LEU A 173 -6.60 26.24 -4.12
C LEU A 173 -5.90 25.49 -5.26
N LEU A 174 -5.99 26.00 -6.50
CA LEU A 174 -5.24 25.47 -7.64
C LEU A 174 -3.73 25.54 -7.40
N LEU A 175 -3.23 26.70 -6.96
CA LEU A 175 -1.80 26.88 -6.66
C LEU A 175 -1.37 25.97 -5.49
N GLN A 176 -2.25 25.73 -4.52
CA GLN A 176 -1.98 24.78 -3.44
C GLN A 176 -1.88 23.34 -3.94
N LEU A 177 -2.72 22.91 -4.90
CA LEU A 177 -2.67 21.58 -5.49
C LEU A 177 -1.40 21.33 -6.31
N VAL A 178 -0.91 22.36 -7.00
CA VAL A 178 0.33 22.29 -7.79
C VAL A 178 1.56 22.33 -6.88
N GLY A 179 1.55 23.20 -5.86
CA GLY A 179 2.66 23.42 -4.95
C GLY A 179 3.92 23.97 -5.63
N ALA A 180 5.03 24.02 -4.90
CA ALA A 180 6.36 24.34 -5.44
C ALA A 180 7.37 23.26 -5.05
N PRO A 181 8.44 23.05 -5.84
CA PRO A 181 9.48 22.09 -5.48
C PRO A 181 10.24 22.54 -4.23
N MET A 182 10.68 21.57 -3.43
CA MET A 182 11.55 21.83 -2.28
C MET A 182 12.91 22.35 -2.74
N ILE A 183 13.35 23.47 -2.18
CA ILE A 183 14.63 24.09 -2.51
C ILE A 183 15.65 23.72 -1.43
N THR A 184 16.78 23.17 -1.86
CA THR A 184 17.94 22.93 -1.00
C THR A 184 18.97 24.02 -1.23
N THR A 185 19.25 24.83 -0.23
CA THR A 185 20.32 25.85 -0.29
C THR A 185 21.70 25.20 -0.26
N ALA A 186 22.73 25.94 -0.68
CA ALA A 186 24.12 25.49 -0.65
C ALA A 186 24.58 25.06 0.77
N ASP A 187 23.99 25.66 1.81
CA ASP A 187 24.25 25.36 3.23
C ASP A 187 23.56 24.08 3.73
N GLY A 188 22.85 23.34 2.88
CA GLY A 188 22.18 22.09 3.23
C GLY A 188 20.82 22.25 3.93
N MET A 189 20.35 23.49 4.14
CA MET A 189 18.98 23.74 4.62
C MET A 189 17.95 23.40 3.55
N LYS A 190 16.81 22.83 3.98
CA LYS A 190 15.70 22.47 3.10
C LYS A 190 14.51 23.40 3.36
N ILE A 191 14.10 24.15 2.34
CA ILE A 191 12.96 25.05 2.41
C ILE A 191 11.75 24.35 1.78
N ARG A 192 10.64 24.27 2.52
CA ARG A 192 9.38 23.69 2.02
C ARG A 192 8.84 24.50 0.84
N GLY A 193 8.40 23.83 -0.21
CA GLY A 193 7.68 24.44 -1.33
C GLY A 193 6.16 24.30 -1.23
N ASP A 194 5.66 23.55 -0.25
CA ASP A 194 4.23 23.34 -0.06
C ASP A 194 3.55 24.56 0.58
N ILE A 195 2.36 24.88 0.08
CA ILE A 195 1.57 26.03 0.53
C ILE A 195 0.46 25.54 1.48
N HIS A 196 0.36 26.17 2.64
CA HIS A 196 -0.76 25.97 3.56
C HIS A 196 -1.74 27.13 3.43
N LEU A 197 -3.00 26.83 3.10
CA LEU A 197 -4.08 27.81 3.04
C LEU A 197 -5.06 27.64 4.20
N CYS A 198 -5.49 28.75 4.77
CA CYS A 198 -6.58 28.82 5.74
C CYS A 198 -7.72 29.64 5.15
N LEU A 199 -8.93 29.08 5.14
CA LEU A 199 -10.13 29.76 4.66
C LEU A 199 -10.97 30.21 5.86
N MET A 200 -11.22 31.51 5.97
CA MET A 200 -12.03 32.11 7.05
C MET A 200 -13.20 32.92 6.49
N GLY A 201 -14.26 33.07 7.29
CA GLY A 201 -15.40 33.95 7.00
C GLY A 201 -16.74 33.32 7.40
N ASP A 202 -17.83 33.89 6.90
CA ASP A 202 -19.20 33.55 7.34
C ASP A 202 -19.65 32.11 7.05
N PRO A 203 -20.61 31.58 7.83
CA PRO A 203 -21.32 30.36 7.49
C PRO A 203 -22.11 30.54 6.19
N GLY A 204 -22.21 29.48 5.38
CA GLY A 204 -22.95 29.50 4.11
C GLY A 204 -22.11 29.80 2.86
N VAL A 205 -20.83 30.18 2.99
CA VAL A 205 -19.94 30.50 1.85
C VAL A 205 -19.29 29.25 1.23
N ALA A 206 -19.97 28.09 1.27
CA ALA A 206 -19.55 26.81 0.68
C ALA A 206 -18.11 26.31 1.00
N LYS A 207 -17.41 26.85 2.00
CA LYS A 207 -16.00 26.52 2.34
C LYS A 207 -15.76 25.02 2.53
N SER A 208 -16.66 24.36 3.28
CA SER A 208 -16.56 22.91 3.53
C SER A 208 -16.77 22.08 2.27
N GLN A 209 -17.53 22.58 1.29
CA GLN A 209 -17.75 21.91 0.00
C GLN A 209 -16.54 22.07 -0.91
N LEU A 210 -15.93 23.27 -0.96
CA LEU A 210 -14.65 23.49 -1.64
C LEU A 210 -13.56 22.54 -1.12
N LEU A 211 -13.38 22.45 0.21
CA LEU A 211 -12.38 21.56 0.80
C LEU A 211 -12.64 20.09 0.51
N ARG A 212 -13.91 19.65 0.52
CA ARG A 212 -14.29 18.27 0.13
C ARG A 212 -14.01 17.99 -1.34
N PHE A 213 -14.21 18.97 -2.21
CA PHE A 213 -13.92 18.82 -3.64
C PHE A 213 -12.41 18.71 -3.87
N VAL A 214 -11.61 19.59 -3.25
CA VAL A 214 -10.14 19.56 -3.34
C VAL A 214 -9.57 18.26 -2.78
N SER A 215 -10.10 17.74 -1.66
CA SER A 215 -9.64 16.46 -1.10
C SER A 215 -9.92 15.27 -2.02
N LYS A 216 -10.98 15.33 -2.85
CA LYS A 216 -11.30 14.30 -3.84
C LYS A 216 -10.42 14.35 -5.08
N ILE A 217 -10.07 15.56 -5.53
CA ILE A 217 -9.16 15.75 -6.67
C ILE A 217 -7.72 15.40 -6.29
N ALA A 218 -7.30 15.75 -5.08
CA ALA A 218 -5.94 15.47 -4.64
C ALA A 218 -5.72 13.96 -4.52
N PRO A 219 -4.72 13.37 -5.20
CA PRO A 219 -4.51 11.92 -5.20
C PRO A 219 -4.26 11.37 -3.79
N ARG A 220 -3.70 12.17 -2.88
CA ARG A 220 -3.46 11.82 -1.46
C ARG A 220 -4.25 12.70 -0.48
N GLY A 221 -5.37 13.28 -0.91
CA GLY A 221 -6.22 14.08 -0.03
C GLY A 221 -6.89 13.24 1.06
N VAL A 222 -6.87 13.75 2.30
CA VAL A 222 -7.63 13.18 3.43
C VAL A 222 -8.48 14.30 4.02
N TYR A 223 -9.79 14.05 4.16
CA TYR A 223 -10.73 15.00 4.75
C TYR A 223 -10.99 14.63 6.21
N THR A 224 -10.71 15.55 7.13
CA THR A 224 -10.92 15.37 8.57
C THR A 224 -11.66 16.57 9.18
N THR A 225 -12.24 16.36 10.37
CA THR A 225 -12.93 17.43 11.11
C THR A 225 -12.33 17.56 12.50
N GLY A 226 -12.23 18.79 13.01
CA GLY A 226 -11.58 19.05 14.31
C GLY A 226 -12.28 18.41 15.52
N ARG A 227 -13.57 18.03 15.41
CA ARG A 227 -14.27 17.25 16.46
C ARG A 227 -14.05 15.75 16.35
N GLY A 228 -13.77 15.23 15.15
CA GLY A 228 -13.57 13.80 14.90
C GLY A 228 -12.12 13.34 14.98
N SER A 229 -11.17 14.26 15.17
CA SER A 229 -9.75 13.96 15.19
C SER A 229 -9.11 14.49 16.48
N SER A 230 -8.62 13.58 17.32
CA SER A 230 -7.78 13.96 18.48
C SER A 230 -6.35 14.25 18.02
N GLY A 231 -5.53 14.92 18.84
CA GLY A 231 -4.11 15.13 18.52
C GLY A 231 -3.35 13.83 18.23
N VAL A 232 -3.77 12.73 18.88
CA VAL A 232 -3.29 11.36 18.68
C VAL A 232 -3.82 10.73 17.40
N GLY A 233 -4.99 11.16 16.90
CA GLY A 233 -5.54 10.71 15.61
C GLY A 233 -5.01 11.49 14.41
N LEU A 234 -4.51 12.71 14.61
CA LEU A 234 -3.88 13.53 13.57
C LEU A 234 -2.38 13.23 13.38
N THR A 235 -1.73 12.78 14.44
CA THR A 235 -0.32 12.36 14.42
C THR A 235 -0.24 10.84 14.50
N ALA A 236 0.76 10.21 13.88
CA ALA A 236 0.92 8.77 14.05
C ALA A 236 1.30 8.48 15.52
N SER A 237 0.44 7.78 16.25
CA SER A 237 0.75 7.26 17.59
C SER A 237 1.43 5.91 17.48
N ILE A 238 2.56 5.75 18.18
CA ILE A 238 3.33 4.50 18.25
C ILE A 238 2.91 3.71 19.48
#